data_AF-A0A7K9DHE5-F1
#
_entry.id   AF-A0A7K9DHE5-F1
#
_cell.length_a   1.000
_cell.length_b   1.000
_cell.length_c   1.000
_cell.angle_alpha   90.00
_cell.angle_beta   90.00
_cell.angle_gamma   90.00
#
_symmetry.space_group_name_H-M   'P 1'
#
loop_
_entity.id
_entity.type
_entity.pdbx_description
1 polymer ?
#
loop_
_entity_poly.entity_id
_entity_poly.type
_entity_poly.pdbx_seq_one_letter_code
_entity_poly.pdbx_strand_id
1 'polypeptide(L)'
;FSNPCSVQEFMAFTSQLIVERSGPGSRASVREQEYLCHVYVRGDGLAGVVIADTEYPQRVCFTLLDKVLDEFSREVSRTQWPLGSPATISYAALDGYLSKYQVWPPPN
;
A
#
# COMPACT_ATOMS: atom_id res chain seq x y z
N PHE A 1 -7.31 -25.24 -4.81
CA PHE A 1 -6.17 -25.23 -3.87
C PHE A 1 -5.50 -23.88 -3.99
N SER A 2 -5.94 -22.92 -3.17
CA SER A 2 -5.42 -21.56 -3.18
C SER A 2 -4.09 -21.58 -2.43
N ASN A 3 -2.96 -21.53 -3.13
CA ASN A 3 -1.64 -21.40 -2.50
C ASN A 3 -1.49 -19.94 -2.04
N PRO A 4 -1.59 -19.61 -0.74
CA PRO A 4 -1.45 -18.24 -0.27
C PRO A 4 -0.09 -17.64 -0.64
N CYS A 5 0.95 -18.49 -0.76
CA CYS A 5 2.28 -18.10 -1.21
C CYS A 5 2.27 -17.44 -2.61
N SER A 6 1.51 -18.00 -3.57
CA SER A 6 1.51 -17.49 -4.94
C SER A 6 0.80 -16.14 -5.06
N VAL A 7 -0.28 -15.94 -4.29
CA VAL A 7 -1.02 -14.67 -4.32
C VAL A 7 -0.20 -13.57 -3.65
N GLN A 8 0.48 -13.88 -2.55
CA GLN A 8 1.35 -12.91 -1.87
C GLN A 8 2.54 -12.49 -2.75
N GLU A 9 3.19 -13.44 -3.42
CA GLU A 9 4.25 -13.14 -4.39
C GLU A 9 3.73 -12.33 -5.57
N PHE A 10 2.54 -12.66 -6.08
CA PHE A 10 1.91 -11.91 -7.16
C PHE A 10 1.59 -10.47 -6.75
N MET A 11 1.04 -10.26 -5.55
CA MET A 11 0.78 -8.93 -5.00
C MET A 11 2.07 -8.13 -4.81
N ALA A 12 3.12 -8.76 -4.27
CA ALA A 12 4.43 -8.12 -4.08
C ALA A 12 5.07 -7.74 -5.42
N PHE A 13 5.04 -8.64 -6.40
CA PHE A 13 5.55 -8.35 -7.74
C PHE A 13 4.76 -7.24 -8.44
N THR A 14 3.43 -7.30 -8.37
CA THR A 14 2.55 -6.31 -9.00
C THR A 14 2.73 -4.94 -8.38
N SER A 15 2.79 -4.85 -7.05
CA SER A 15 3.06 -3.59 -6.34
C SER A 15 4.40 -2.99 -6.74
N GLN A 16 5.47 -3.80 -6.80
CA GLN A 16 6.79 -3.33 -7.23
C GLN A 16 6.77 -2.84 -8.69
N LEU A 17 6.18 -3.62 -9.60
CA LEU A 17 6.06 -3.26 -11.01
C LEU A 17 5.29 -1.94 -11.20
N ILE A 18 4.18 -1.76 -10.48
CA ILE A 18 3.36 -0.55 -10.56
C ILE A 18 4.14 0.65 -10.06
N VAL A 19 4.89 0.53 -8.96
CA VAL A 19 5.75 1.60 -8.43
C VAL A 19 6.86 1.93 -9.42
N GLU A 20 7.53 0.94 -10.01
CA GLU A 20 8.56 1.15 -11.04
C GLU A 20 8.02 1.85 -12.29
N ARG A 21 6.76 1.59 -12.65
CA ARG A 21 6.07 2.25 -13.76
C ARG A 21 5.52 3.63 -13.40
N SER A 22 5.36 3.91 -12.12
CA SER A 22 4.81 5.18 -11.61
C SER A 22 5.93 6.16 -11.30
N GLY A 23 5.87 7.34 -11.91
CA GLY A 23 6.84 8.40 -11.61
C GLY A 23 6.71 8.95 -10.17
N PRO A 24 7.79 9.53 -9.60
CA PRO A 24 7.73 10.19 -8.30
C PRO A 24 6.73 11.34 -8.32
N GLY A 25 5.88 11.41 -7.28
CA GLY A 25 4.79 12.38 -7.19
C GLY A 25 3.49 11.96 -7.89
N SER A 26 3.43 10.74 -8.44
CA SER A 26 2.25 10.23 -9.14
C SER A 26 1.36 9.36 -8.24
N ARG A 27 0.06 9.41 -8.52
CA ARG A 27 -0.97 8.53 -7.96
C ARG A 27 -1.64 7.81 -9.11
N ALA A 28 -1.70 6.49 -9.04
CA ALA A 28 -2.32 5.66 -10.07
C ALA A 28 -3.16 4.55 -9.44
N SER A 29 -4.03 3.97 -10.24
CA SER A 29 -4.84 2.82 -9.84
C SER A 29 -4.86 1.83 -10.99
N VAL A 30 -4.41 0.61 -10.72
CA VAL A 30 -4.33 -0.47 -11.69
C VAL A 30 -5.40 -1.48 -11.33
N ARG A 31 -6.31 -1.74 -12.26
CA ARG A 31 -7.32 -2.77 -12.08
C ARG A 31 -6.72 -4.10 -12.52
N GLU A 32 -6.69 -5.06 -11.61
CA GLU A 32 -6.21 -6.42 -11.88
C GLU A 32 -7.32 -7.42 -11.57
N GLN A 33 -7.97 -7.91 -12.63
CA GLN A 33 -9.13 -8.81 -12.55
C GLN A 33 -10.27 -8.23 -11.67
N GLU A 34 -10.47 -8.82 -10.49
CA GLU A 34 -11.50 -8.47 -9.50
C GLU A 34 -10.99 -7.44 -8.47
N TYR A 35 -9.68 -7.20 -8.44
CA TYR A 35 -9.00 -6.31 -7.51
C TYR A 35 -8.58 -4.99 -8.15
N LEU A 36 -8.38 -3.98 -7.31
CA LEU A 36 -7.83 -2.67 -7.64
C LEU A 36 -6.59 -2.40 -6.79
N CYS A 37 -5.47 -2.15 -7.47
CA CYS A 37 -4.20 -1.79 -6.88
C CYS A 37 -4.02 -0.27 -6.96
N HIS A 38 -4.19 0.42 -5.84
CA HIS A 38 -3.93 1.85 -5.71
C HIS A 38 -2.47 2.07 -5.33
N VAL A 39 -1.75 2.86 -6.12
CA VAL A 39 -0.37 3.25 -5.83
C VAL A 39 -0.29 4.75 -5.57
N TYR A 40 0.53 5.12 -4.61
CA TYR A 40 0.96 6.49 -4.40
C TYR A 40 2.47 6.55 -4.23
N VAL A 41 3.16 7.19 -5.17
CA VAL A 41 4.59 7.47 -5.10
C VAL A 41 4.76 8.93 -4.68
N ARG A 42 5.31 9.18 -3.49
CA ARG A 42 5.68 10.52 -3.03
C ARG A 42 6.98 10.98 -3.72
N GLY A 43 7.10 12.28 -3.93
CA GLY A 43 8.32 12.89 -4.46
C GLY A 43 9.54 12.73 -3.55
N ASP A 44 9.32 12.41 -2.27
CA ASP A 44 10.37 12.20 -1.28
C ASP A 44 11.09 10.84 -1.43
N GLY A 45 10.64 9.97 -2.34
CA GLY A 45 11.17 8.62 -2.53
C GLY A 45 10.45 7.54 -1.72
N LEU A 46 9.30 7.85 -1.12
CA LEU A 46 8.45 6.89 -0.42
C LEU A 46 7.26 6.50 -1.32
N ALA A 47 7.00 5.21 -1.46
CA ALA A 47 5.86 4.70 -2.22
C ALA A 47 5.01 3.77 -1.36
N GLY A 48 3.70 3.82 -1.55
CA GLY A 48 2.74 2.92 -0.92
C GLY A 48 1.82 2.31 -1.95
N VAL A 49 1.46 1.04 -1.77
CA VAL A 49 0.49 0.33 -2.59
C VAL A 49 -0.56 -0.30 -1.69
N VAL A 50 -1.84 -0.12 -2.05
CA VAL A 50 -3.00 -0.76 -1.41
C VAL A 50 -3.73 -1.55 -2.47
N ILE A 51 -3.99 -2.83 -2.18
CA ILE A 51 -4.78 -3.70 -3.04
C ILE A 51 -6.11 -3.94 -2.32
N ALA A 52 -7.21 -3.58 -2.97
CA ALA A 52 -8.56 -3.72 -2.44
C ALA A 52 -9.52 -4.14 -3.56
N ASP A 53 -10.68 -4.68 -3.22
CA ASP A 53 -11.70 -5.01 -4.21
C ASP A 53 -12.24 -3.77 -4.94
N THR A 54 -12.80 -3.97 -6.13
CA THR A 54 -13.41 -2.88 -6.93
C THR A 54 -14.60 -2.18 -6.24
N GLU A 55 -15.22 -2.86 -5.26
CA GLU A 55 -16.29 -2.32 -4.43
C GLU A 55 -15.78 -1.31 -3.39
N TYR A 56 -14.48 -1.39 -3.06
CA TYR A 56 -13.86 -0.51 -2.10
C TYR A 56 -13.61 0.87 -2.72
N PRO A 57 -14.12 1.96 -2.13
CA PRO A 57 -13.99 3.28 -2.72
C PRO A 57 -12.53 3.74 -2.75
N GLN A 58 -12.05 4.05 -3.96
CA GLN A 58 -10.70 4.56 -4.21
C GLN A 58 -10.30 5.71 -3.26
N ARG A 59 -11.25 6.59 -2.90
CA ARG A 59 -11.01 7.72 -2.01
C ARG A 59 -10.51 7.26 -0.65
N VAL A 60 -11.07 6.17 -0.12
CA VAL A 60 -10.70 5.63 1.18
C VAL A 60 -9.32 4.98 1.09
N CYS A 61 -9.03 4.23 0.02
CA CYS A 61 -7.71 3.64 -0.24
C CYS A 61 -6.61 4.72 -0.30
N PHE A 62 -6.83 5.80 -1.05
CA PHE A 62 -5.87 6.91 -1.12
C PHE A 62 -5.73 7.67 0.19
N THR A 63 -6.84 7.86 0.94
CA THR A 63 -6.78 8.47 2.27
C THR A 63 -5.97 7.62 3.24
N LEU A 64 -6.13 6.30 3.17
CA LEU A 64 -5.35 5.35 3.97
C LEU A 64 -3.86 5.42 3.58
N LEU A 65 -3.55 5.37 2.28
CA LEU A 65 -2.18 5.50 1.79
C LEU A 65 -1.51 6.78 2.30
N ASP A 66 -2.19 7.93 2.19
CA ASP A 66 -1.63 9.21 2.64
C ASP A 66 -1.33 9.20 4.13
N LYS A 67 -2.26 8.68 4.96
CA LYS A 67 -2.06 8.54 6.41
C LYS A 67 -0.91 7.60 6.77
N VAL A 68 -0.88 6.41 6.16
CA VAL A 68 0.16 5.41 6.43
C VAL A 68 1.53 5.94 6.01
N LEU A 69 1.63 6.59 4.84
CA LEU A 69 2.88 7.18 4.37
C LEU A 69 3.33 8.35 5.24
N ASP A 70 2.41 9.18 5.72
CA ASP A 70 2.73 10.26 6.66
C ASP A 70 3.25 9.71 7.99
N GLU A 71 2.51 8.80 8.63
CA GLU A 71 2.92 8.20 9.90
C GLU A 71 4.23 7.41 9.77
N PHE A 72 4.38 6.63 8.70
CA PHE A 72 5.62 5.93 8.41
C PHE A 72 6.79 6.90 8.28
N SER A 73 6.61 8.04 7.60
CA SER A 73 7.67 9.06 7.47
C SER A 73 8.01 9.76 8.78
N ARG A 74 7.11 9.75 9.77
CA ARG A 74 7.32 10.32 11.11
C ARG A 74 8.06 9.35 12.03
N GLU A 75 7.80 8.05 11.91
CA GLU A 75 8.49 7.02 12.70
C GLU A 75 9.84 6.60 12.08
N VAL A 76 9.88 6.47 10.76
CA VAL A 76 11.03 5.98 10.00
C VAL A 76 11.68 7.13 9.26
N SER A 77 12.90 7.48 9.67
CA SER A 77 13.65 8.56 9.04
C SER A 77 13.97 8.24 7.58
N ARG A 78 13.87 9.23 6.70
CA ARG A 78 14.19 9.11 5.26
C ARG A 78 15.56 8.49 4.94
N THR A 79 16.53 8.68 5.83
CA THR A 79 17.88 8.10 5.71
C THR A 79 17.87 6.57 5.82
N GLN A 80 16.85 6.00 6.47
CA GLN A 80 16.68 4.56 6.67
C GLN A 80 15.92 3.90 5.53
N TRP A 81 15.14 4.64 4.72
CA TRP A 81 14.37 4.08 3.61
C TRP A 81 15.22 3.31 2.57
N PRO A 82 16.35 3.83 2.07
CA PRO A 82 17.16 3.10 1.08
C PRO A 82 17.88 1.88 1.67
N LEU A 83 18.05 1.82 2.99
CA LEU A 83 18.64 0.69 3.73
C LEU A 83 17.57 -0.21 4.36
N GLY A 84 16.31 0.17 4.16
CA GLY A 84 15.14 -0.42 4.79
C GLY A 84 14.82 -1.76 4.15
N SER A 85 14.57 -2.75 4.99
CA SER A 85 14.05 -4.05 4.59
C SER A 85 12.83 -4.35 5.46
N PRO A 86 11.91 -5.22 5.03
CA PRO A 86 10.78 -5.64 5.87
C PRO A 86 11.23 -6.29 7.20
N ALA A 87 12.49 -6.72 7.30
CA ALA A 87 13.08 -7.22 8.54
C ALA A 87 13.63 -6.11 9.46
N THR A 88 14.01 -4.96 8.91
CA THR A 88 14.61 -3.84 9.68
C THR A 88 13.63 -2.72 9.99
N ILE A 89 12.56 -2.58 9.21
CA ILE A 89 11.50 -1.59 9.43
C ILE A 89 10.22 -2.34 9.78
N SER A 90 9.87 -2.36 11.06
CA SER A 90 8.63 -2.95 11.55
C SER A 90 7.65 -1.83 11.89
N TYR A 91 6.62 -1.64 11.06
CA TYR A 91 5.56 -0.67 11.28
C TYR A 91 4.29 -1.39 11.74
N ALA A 92 4.14 -1.53 13.06
CA ALA A 92 3.08 -2.33 13.68
C ALA A 92 1.68 -1.72 13.51
N ALA A 93 1.59 -0.40 13.24
CA ALA A 93 0.30 0.27 13.07
C ALA A 93 -0.43 -0.15 11.77
N LEU A 94 0.30 -0.67 10.77
CA LEU A 94 -0.29 -1.11 9.50
C LEU A 94 -1.36 -2.20 9.69
N ASP A 95 -1.12 -3.13 10.62
CA ASP A 95 -2.03 -4.25 10.90
C ASP A 95 -3.36 -3.75 11.50
N GLY A 96 -3.28 -2.76 12.39
CA GLY A 96 -4.46 -2.10 12.95
C GLY A 96 -5.24 -1.31 11.90
N TYR A 97 -4.55 -0.66 10.97
CA TYR A 97 -5.18 0.02 9.84
C TYR A 97 -5.86 -0.97 8.89
N LEU A 98 -5.20 -2.07 8.53
CA LEU A 98 -5.81 -3.10 7.68
C LEU A 98 -7.08 -3.66 8.32
N SER A 99 -7.02 -4.06 9.60
CA SER A 99 -8.17 -4.58 10.33
C SER A 99 -9.34 -3.58 10.40
N LYS A 100 -9.04 -2.29 10.64
CA LYS A 100 -10.05 -1.24 10.74
C LYS A 100 -10.71 -0.91 9.41
N TYR A 101 -9.95 -1.00 8.31
CA TYR A 101 -10.43 -0.74 6.96
C TYR A 101 -10.87 -2.02 6.24
N GLN A 102 -10.88 -3.18 6.91
CA GLN A 102 -11.33 -4.44 6.29
C GLN A 102 -12.85 -4.52 6.10
N VAL A 103 -13.63 -3.72 6.84
CA VAL A 103 -15.10 -3.68 6.77
C VAL A 103 -15.56 -2.33 6.23
N TRP A 104 -16.12 -2.34 5.02
CA TRP A 104 -16.75 -1.18 4.39
C TRP A 104 -18.23 -1.46 4.13
N PRO A 105 -19.17 -0.54 4.43
CA PRO A 105 -19.01 0.70 5.19
C PRO A 105 -18.74 0.44 6.69
N PRO A 106 -18.10 1.38 7.42
CA PRO A 106 -17.96 1.26 8.87
C PRO A 106 -19.35 1.16 9.52
N PRO A 107 -19.54 0.30 10.54
CA PRO A 107 -20.79 0.26 11.26
C PRO A 107 -21.07 1.64 11.88
N ASN A 108 -22.31 2.10 11.70
CA ASN A 108 -22.82 3.41 12.16
C ASN A 108 -22.54 3.69 13.64
#